data_AF-A0A653M1X5-F1
#
_entry.id   AF-A0A653M1X5-F1
#
_cell.length_a   1.000
_cell.length_b   1.000
_cell.length_c   1.000
_cell.angle_alpha   90.00
_cell.angle_beta   90.00
_cell.angle_gamma   90.00
#
_symmetry.space_group_name_H-M   'P 1'
#
loop_
_entity.id
_entity.type
_entity.pdbx_description
1 polymer ?
#
loop_
_entity_poly.entity_id
_entity_poly.type
_entity_poly.pdbx_seq_one_letter_code
_entity_poly.pdbx_strand_id
1 'polypeptide(L)'
;MGSTAWAGVPIDTVLRAGIGLGHWIFRISRGAAGDADLVRIHDFYKEKLMAIWGADVDQLRQLGNKLKSGASEIETQRATLTKLLHSTDWRGPDADKFKQEWDGQHTSLLNKVAEALKEAGTKATQNAEQQSQTSHA
;
A
#
# COMPACT_ATOMS: atom_id res chain seq x y z
N MET A 1 -14.33 -28.49 19.16
CA MET A 1 -13.02 -28.80 19.77
C MET A 1 -12.00 -28.68 18.65
N GLY A 2 -11.00 -27.82 18.61
CA GLY A 2 -10.40 -26.88 19.55
C GLY A 2 -9.07 -26.43 18.91
N SER A 3 -8.80 -25.12 18.94
CA SER A 3 -7.49 -24.43 18.95
C SER A 3 -6.33 -24.78 18.00
N THR A 4 -5.94 -23.76 17.22
CA THR A 4 -4.60 -23.12 17.09
C THR A 4 -3.31 -23.96 17.09
N ALA A 5 -2.47 -23.73 16.07
CA ALA A 5 -1.03 -23.53 16.25
C ALA A 5 -0.44 -22.71 15.09
N TRP A 6 0.01 -21.50 15.43
CA TRP A 6 0.88 -20.66 14.62
C TRP A 6 2.29 -21.26 14.62
N ALA A 7 2.92 -21.39 13.46
CA ALA A 7 4.37 -21.55 13.34
C ALA A 7 4.84 -20.65 12.19
N GLY A 8 5.79 -19.77 12.50
CA GLY A 8 6.09 -18.55 11.76
C GLY A 8 6.59 -18.74 10.33
N VAL A 9 6.24 -17.77 9.48
CA VAL A 9 6.80 -17.64 8.13
C VAL A 9 7.92 -16.58 8.19
N PRO A 10 9.15 -16.91 7.76
CA PRO A 10 10.31 -16.03 7.88
C PRO A 10 10.30 -14.87 6.86
N ILE A 11 10.96 -13.77 7.24
CA ILE A 11 11.00 -12.45 6.57
C ILE A 11 11.56 -12.49 5.13
N ASP A 12 12.22 -13.58 4.76
CA ASP A 12 12.86 -13.83 3.47
C ASP A 12 11.88 -14.14 2.31
N THR A 13 10.57 -14.21 2.56
CA THR A 13 9.56 -14.46 1.50
C THR A 13 9.30 -13.24 0.59
N VAL A 14 9.87 -12.07 0.88
CA VAL A 14 9.59 -10.82 0.11
C VAL A 14 10.46 -10.66 -1.15
N LEU A 15 11.50 -11.47 -1.38
CA LEU A 15 12.43 -11.24 -2.51
C LEU A 15 12.46 -12.33 -3.59
N ARG A 16 11.59 -13.36 -3.54
CA ARG A 16 11.63 -14.44 -4.53
C ARG A 16 10.25 -14.96 -4.96
N ALA A 17 9.38 -14.07 -5.43
CA ALA A 17 8.24 -14.46 -6.25
C ALA A 17 7.88 -13.33 -7.21
N GLY A 18 8.45 -13.37 -8.41
CA GLY A 18 7.94 -12.62 -9.55
C GLY A 18 6.53 -13.12 -9.90
N ILE A 19 5.51 -12.53 -9.29
CA ILE A 19 4.12 -12.78 -9.60
C ILE A 19 3.56 -11.54 -10.26
N GLY A 20 3.30 -11.66 -11.56
CA GLY A 20 2.64 -10.63 -12.36
C GLY A 20 1.28 -10.27 -11.77
N LEU A 21 1.07 -8.97 -11.61
CA LEU A 21 -0.19 -8.33 -11.22
C LEU A 21 -1.21 -8.37 -12.37
N GLY A 22 -1.52 -9.57 -12.87
CA GLY A 22 -2.34 -9.74 -14.07
C GLY A 22 -3.78 -10.23 -13.84
N HIS A 23 -4.20 -10.57 -12.62
CA HIS A 23 -5.44 -11.35 -12.50
C HIS A 23 -6.09 -11.26 -11.12
N TRP A 24 -6.97 -10.27 -10.89
CA TRP A 24 -7.95 -10.38 -9.79
C TRP A 24 -9.28 -9.61 -9.93
N ILE A 25 -9.56 -8.83 -10.99
CA ILE A 25 -10.70 -7.87 -10.92
C ILE A 25 -11.99 -8.26 -11.66
N PHE A 26 -12.07 -9.33 -12.47
CA PHE A 26 -13.25 -9.53 -13.36
C PHE A 26 -14.26 -10.65 -12.99
N ARG A 27 -14.66 -10.85 -11.73
CA ARG A 27 -15.70 -11.86 -11.42
C ARG A 27 -16.86 -11.40 -10.55
N ILE A 28 -17.51 -10.29 -10.90
CA ILE A 28 -18.88 -10.00 -10.44
C ILE A 28 -19.67 -9.28 -11.54
N SER A 29 -20.32 -10.03 -12.44
CA SER A 29 -21.44 -9.49 -13.23
C SER A 29 -22.27 -10.58 -13.88
N ARG A 30 -23.48 -10.78 -13.34
CA ARG A 30 -24.79 -10.87 -14.01
C ARG A 30 -25.70 -11.92 -13.35
N GLY A 31 -26.87 -11.46 -12.91
CA GLY A 31 -28.09 -12.24 -12.69
C GLY A 31 -29.28 -11.33 -13.04
N ALA A 32 -30.14 -11.78 -13.94
CA ALA A 32 -31.24 -11.04 -14.56
C ALA A 32 -32.56 -11.15 -13.78
N ALA A 33 -33.39 -10.09 -13.76
CA ALA A 33 -34.85 -10.14 -13.57
C ALA A 33 -35.54 -8.76 -13.78
N GLY A 34 -36.58 -8.66 -14.63
CA GLY A 34 -37.93 -8.31 -14.14
C GLY A 34 -38.55 -6.91 -14.35
N ASP A 35 -38.32 -6.27 -15.49
CA ASP A 35 -39.21 -5.50 -16.39
C ASP A 35 -40.30 -4.47 -15.96
N ALA A 36 -40.75 -4.31 -14.70
CA ALA A 36 -41.77 -3.26 -14.39
C ALA A 36 -41.66 -2.56 -13.02
N ASP A 37 -40.77 -3.02 -12.14
CA ASP A 37 -40.36 -2.36 -10.89
C ASP A 37 -38.98 -1.68 -11.05
N LEU A 38 -38.46 -1.68 -12.28
CA LEU A 38 -37.06 -1.39 -12.59
C LEU A 38 -36.66 0.08 -12.45
N VAL A 39 -37.58 1.04 -12.56
CA VAL A 39 -37.22 2.47 -12.45
C VAL A 39 -36.96 2.84 -10.98
N ARG A 40 -37.82 2.41 -10.06
CA ARG A 40 -37.64 2.62 -8.61
C ARG A 40 -36.45 1.83 -8.07
N ILE A 41 -36.26 0.60 -8.56
CA ILE A 41 -35.08 -0.21 -8.25
C ILE A 41 -33.82 0.45 -8.84
N HIS A 42 -33.84 0.90 -10.09
CA HIS A 42 -32.67 1.53 -10.73
C HIS A 42 -32.19 2.75 -9.96
N ASP A 43 -33.08 3.66 -9.56
CA ASP A 43 -32.68 4.88 -8.86
C ASP A 43 -32.16 4.59 -7.45
N PHE A 44 -32.80 3.66 -6.72
CA PHE A 44 -32.32 3.19 -5.42
C PHE A 44 -30.93 2.53 -5.52
N TYR A 45 -30.71 1.69 -6.53
CA TYR A 45 -29.42 1.05 -6.76
C TYR A 45 -28.38 2.04 -7.26
N LYS A 46 -28.75 3.04 -8.08
CA LYS A 46 -27.83 4.09 -8.56
C LYS A 46 -27.31 4.94 -7.41
N GLU A 47 -28.17 5.40 -6.51
CA GLU A 47 -27.74 6.14 -5.32
C GLU A 47 -26.86 5.29 -4.39
N LYS A 48 -27.25 4.03 -4.13
CA LYS A 48 -26.43 3.12 -3.33
C LYS A 48 -25.08 2.83 -3.97
N LEU A 49 -25.02 2.64 -5.28
CA LEU A 49 -23.78 2.44 -6.00
C LEU A 49 -22.92 3.69 -5.90
N MET A 50 -23.44 4.89 -6.15
CA MET A 50 -22.68 6.15 -6.01
C MET A 50 -22.15 6.37 -4.59
N ALA A 51 -22.94 6.04 -3.57
CA ALA A 51 -22.49 6.12 -2.18
C ALA A 51 -21.40 5.08 -1.85
N ILE A 52 -21.53 3.84 -2.32
CA ILE A 52 -20.53 2.77 -2.11
C ILE A 52 -19.23 3.08 -2.85
N TRP A 53 -19.31 3.47 -4.13
CA TRP A 53 -18.14 3.83 -4.93
C TRP A 53 -17.46 5.09 -4.39
N GLY A 54 -18.21 6.12 -3.99
CA GLY A 54 -17.65 7.32 -3.33
C GLY A 54 -16.92 6.98 -2.03
N ALA A 55 -17.50 6.10 -1.21
CA ALA A 55 -16.86 5.62 0.02
C ALA A 55 -15.58 4.81 -0.24
N ASP A 56 -15.55 3.97 -1.29
CA ASP A 56 -14.34 3.22 -1.70
C ASP A 56 -13.26 4.16 -2.25
N VAL A 57 -13.63 5.12 -3.10
CA VAL A 57 -12.74 6.18 -3.61
C VAL A 57 -12.07 6.95 -2.46
N ASP A 58 -12.82 7.31 -1.43
CA ASP A 58 -12.27 7.97 -0.25
C ASP A 58 -11.33 7.07 0.55
N GLN A 59 -11.66 5.79 0.70
CA GLN A 59 -10.79 4.79 1.35
C GLN A 59 -9.49 4.58 0.57
N LEU A 60 -9.54 4.48 -0.76
CA LEU A 60 -8.36 4.38 -1.62
C LEU A 60 -7.47 5.64 -1.54
N ARG A 61 -8.08 6.83 -1.49
CA ARG A 61 -7.34 8.08 -1.31
C ARG A 61 -6.67 8.13 0.06
N GLN A 62 -7.37 7.73 1.12
CA GLN A 62 -6.81 7.64 2.47
C GLN A 62 -5.66 6.64 2.55
N LEU A 63 -5.82 5.45 1.98
CA LEU A 63 -4.75 4.44 1.89
C LEU A 63 -3.53 5.01 1.17
N GLY A 64 -3.74 5.62 0.00
CA GLY A 64 -2.66 6.20 -0.79
C GLY A 64 -1.89 7.29 -0.06
N ASN A 65 -2.60 8.15 0.67
CA ASN A 65 -1.98 9.19 1.51
C ASN A 65 -1.19 8.58 2.67
N LYS A 66 -1.72 7.58 3.38
CA LYS A 66 -1.01 6.89 4.46
C LYS A 66 0.28 6.22 3.99
N LEU A 67 0.26 5.57 2.83
CA LEU A 67 1.45 4.95 2.23
C LEU A 67 2.52 5.98 1.90
N LYS A 68 2.13 7.13 1.31
CA LYS A 68 3.05 8.24 1.03
C LYS A 68 3.62 8.85 2.32
N SER A 69 2.80 9.03 3.36
CA SER A 69 3.26 9.49 4.67
C SER A 69 4.27 8.52 5.29
N GLY A 70 4.02 7.22 5.26
CA GLY A 70 4.94 6.20 5.75
C GLY A 70 6.28 6.19 4.99
N ALA A 71 6.26 6.41 3.67
CA ALA A 71 7.48 6.58 2.88
C ALA A 71 8.32 7.76 3.39
N SER A 72 7.70 8.93 3.59
CA SER A 72 8.37 10.14 4.11
C SER A 72 8.92 9.94 5.54
N GLU A 73 8.20 9.20 6.39
CA GLU A 73 8.64 8.86 7.74
C GLU A 73 9.90 7.99 7.71
N ILE A 74 9.95 6.98 6.83
CA ILE A 74 11.15 6.13 6.63
C ILE A 74 12.34 6.96 6.17
N GLU A 75 12.14 7.85 5.19
CA GLU A 75 13.21 8.73 4.69
C GLU A 75 13.77 9.64 5.80
N THR A 76 12.88 10.18 6.64
CA THR A 76 13.20 11.05 7.77
C THR A 76 13.95 10.29 8.87
N GLN A 77 13.48 9.09 9.23
CA GLN A 77 14.12 8.26 10.23
C GLN A 77 15.50 7.79 9.76
N ARG A 78 15.62 7.35 8.51
CA ARG A 78 16.92 7.03 7.90
C ARG A 78 17.89 8.20 8.04
N ALA A 79 17.49 9.42 7.65
CA ALA A 79 18.36 10.60 7.73
C ALA A 79 18.75 10.93 9.18
N THR A 80 17.80 10.84 10.10
CA THR A 80 18.02 11.08 11.54
C THR A 80 19.01 10.08 12.13
N LEU A 81 18.83 8.79 11.84
CA LEU A 81 19.69 7.72 12.32
C LEU A 81 21.09 7.81 11.71
N THR A 82 21.20 8.13 10.42
CA THR A 82 22.50 8.41 9.79
C THR A 82 23.25 9.52 10.52
N LYS A 83 22.58 10.65 10.78
CA LYS A 83 23.20 11.76 11.51
C LYS A 83 23.63 11.35 12.91
N LEU A 84 22.76 10.65 13.65
CA LEU A 84 23.06 10.19 15.00
C LEU A 84 24.27 9.25 15.01
N LEU A 85 24.30 8.26 14.11
CA LEU A 85 25.38 7.28 13.98
C LEU A 85 26.72 7.97 13.73
N HIS A 86 26.76 8.92 12.79
CA HIS A 86 27.99 9.65 12.44
C HIS A 86 28.40 10.70 13.49
N SER A 87 27.48 11.15 14.34
CA SER A 87 27.78 12.07 15.46
C SER A 87 28.18 11.36 16.75
N THR A 88 27.92 10.05 16.86
CA THR A 88 28.22 9.26 18.06
C THR A 88 29.72 9.02 18.15
N ASP A 89 30.30 9.21 19.35
CA ASP A 89 31.72 8.97 19.60
C ASP A 89 32.06 7.47 19.75
N TRP A 90 31.67 6.69 18.75
CA TRP A 90 31.95 5.26 18.65
C TRP A 90 33.05 5.04 17.61
N ARG A 91 34.19 4.51 18.08
CA ARG A 91 35.43 4.30 17.32
C ARG A 91 35.90 2.85 17.41
N GLY A 92 36.72 2.45 16.44
CA GLY A 92 37.33 1.13 16.37
C GLY A 92 36.78 0.29 15.20
N PRO A 93 37.40 -0.87 14.91
CA PRO A 93 37.09 -1.67 13.72
C PRO A 93 35.62 -2.07 13.59
N ASP A 94 34.93 -2.36 14.70
CA ASP A 94 33.51 -2.70 14.71
C ASP A 94 32.62 -1.49 14.37
N ALA A 95 33.00 -0.30 14.83
CA ALA A 95 32.30 0.93 14.52
C ALA A 95 32.42 1.26 13.03
N ASP A 96 33.62 1.09 12.46
CA ASP A 96 33.88 1.33 11.04
C ASP A 96 33.11 0.34 10.16
N LYS A 97 33.10 -0.95 10.55
CA LYS A 97 32.31 -1.98 9.87
C LYS A 97 30.81 -1.65 9.90
N PHE A 98 30.27 -1.29 11.06
CA PHE A 98 28.85 -0.97 11.18
C PHE A 98 28.47 0.28 10.38
N LYS A 99 29.29 1.34 10.40
CA LYS A 99 29.06 2.55 9.59
C LYS A 99 29.05 2.22 8.10
N GLN A 100 29.96 1.36 7.64
CA GLN A 100 29.99 0.89 6.26
C GLN A 100 28.75 0.07 5.88
N GLU A 101 28.33 -0.86 6.73
CA GLU A 101 27.10 -1.65 6.54
C GLU A 101 25.85 -0.76 6.53
N TRP A 102 25.82 0.25 7.41
CA TRP A 102 24.76 1.25 7.47
C TRP A 102 24.67 2.07 6.18
N ASP A 103 25.77 2.74 5.80
CA ASP A 103 25.83 3.62 4.64
C ASP A 103 25.60 2.87 3.33
N GLY A 104 25.92 1.58 3.28
CA GLY A 104 25.70 0.72 2.12
C GLY A 104 24.36 -0.02 2.15
N GLN A 105 24.28 -1.10 2.94
CA GLN A 105 23.16 -2.04 2.88
C GLN A 105 21.89 -1.46 3.51
N HIS A 106 21.98 -0.88 4.70
CA HIS A 106 20.78 -0.47 5.45
C HIS A 106 20.09 0.74 4.82
N THR A 107 20.84 1.79 4.46
CA THR A 107 20.28 2.95 3.75
C THR A 107 19.66 2.53 2.41
N SER A 108 20.31 1.63 1.65
CA SER A 108 19.78 1.13 0.38
C SER A 108 18.45 0.40 0.55
N LEU A 109 18.32 -0.48 1.56
CA LEU A 109 17.07 -1.19 1.85
C LEU A 109 15.96 -0.23 2.27
N LEU A 110 16.24 0.74 3.15
CA LEU A 110 15.26 1.74 3.57
C LEU A 110 14.76 2.58 2.38
N ASN A 111 15.65 2.94 1.45
CA ASN A 111 15.27 3.66 0.23
C ASN A 111 14.33 2.84 -0.65
N LYS A 112 14.61 1.55 -0.83
CA LYS A 112 13.77 0.66 -1.62
C LYS A 112 12.37 0.52 -1.01
N VAL A 113 12.28 0.43 0.32
CA VAL A 113 10.98 0.37 1.01
C VAL A 113 10.21 1.68 0.85
N ALA A 114 10.87 2.83 1.05
CA ALA A 114 10.24 4.14 0.87
C ALA A 114 9.71 4.32 -0.56
N GLU A 115 10.49 3.97 -1.58
CA GLU A 115 10.07 4.06 -2.98
C GLU A 115 8.88 3.13 -3.27
N ALA A 116 8.93 1.87 -2.80
CA ALA A 116 7.82 0.94 -2.99
C ALA A 116 6.51 1.43 -2.35
N LEU A 117 6.58 2.04 -1.15
CA LEU A 117 5.41 2.64 -0.50
C LEU A 117 4.90 3.86 -1.26
N LYS A 118 5.79 4.70 -1.78
CA LYS A 118 5.44 5.89 -2.58
C LYS A 118 4.77 5.50 -3.91
N GLU A 119 5.28 4.49 -4.59
CA GLU A 119 4.67 3.93 -5.80
C GLU A 119 3.28 3.35 -5.51
N ALA A 120 3.16 2.51 -4.48
CA ALA A 120 1.89 1.92 -4.07
C ALA A 120 0.87 3.01 -3.70
N GLY A 121 1.31 4.03 -2.96
CA GLY A 121 0.46 5.17 -2.60
C GLY A 121 0.02 5.99 -3.81
N THR A 122 0.90 6.16 -4.80
CA THR A 122 0.56 6.84 -6.07
C THR A 122 -0.49 6.07 -6.84
N LYS A 123 -0.31 4.75 -6.99
CA LYS A 123 -1.29 3.87 -7.66
C LYS A 123 -2.64 3.90 -6.97
N ALA A 124 -2.69 3.83 -5.64
CA ALA A 124 -3.95 3.93 -4.89
C ALA A 124 -4.67 5.26 -5.13
N THR A 125 -3.95 6.39 -5.11
CA THR A 125 -4.56 7.70 -5.42
C THR A 125 -5.01 7.84 -6.87
N GLN A 126 -4.29 7.25 -7.82
CA GLN A 126 -4.69 7.25 -9.24
C GLN A 126 -5.95 6.41 -9.47
N ASN A 127 -6.06 5.25 -8.83
CA ASN A 127 -7.26 4.41 -8.91
C ASN A 127 -8.49 5.13 -8.33
N ALA A 128 -8.32 5.84 -7.21
CA ALA A 128 -9.38 6.66 -6.62
C ALA A 128 -9.86 7.75 -7.60
N GLU A 129 -8.93 8.44 -8.26
CA GLU A 129 -9.24 9.49 -9.23
C GLU A 129 -9.99 8.94 -10.46
N GLN A 130 -9.54 7.81 -11.01
CA GLN A 130 -10.18 7.15 -12.15
C GLN A 130 -11.62 6.70 -11.85
N GLN A 131 -11.85 6.15 -10.65
CA GLN A 131 -13.19 5.75 -10.21
C GLN A 131 -14.11 6.95 -9.97
N SER A 132 -13.57 8.06 -9.44
CA SER A 132 -14.33 9.31 -9.29
C SER A 132 -14.77 9.86 -10.64
N GLN A 133 -13.89 9.87 -11.64
CA GLN A 133 -14.21 10.36 -12.98
C GLN A 133 -15.24 9.47 -13.71
N THR A 134 -15.12 8.15 -13.58
CA THR A 134 -16.05 7.19 -14.19
C THR A 134 -17.44 7.25 -13.56
N SER A 135 -17.52 7.53 -12.25
CA SER A 135 -18.79 7.64 -11.53
C SER A 135 -19.51 8.98 -11.77
N HIS A 136 -18.83 9.96 -12.35
CA HIS A 136 -19.37 11.30 -12.67
C HIS A 136 -19.66 11.52 -14.16
N ALA A 137 -19.39 10.52 -15.01
CA ALA A 137 -19.74 10.49 -16.44
C ALA A 137 -21.09 9.79 -16.67
#